data_AF-A0A534U6R8-F1
#
_entry.id   AF-A0A534U6R8-F1
#
_cell.length_a   1.000
_cell.length_b   1.000
_cell.length_c   1.000
_cell.angle_alpha   90.00
_cell.angle_beta   90.00
_cell.angle_gamma   90.00
#
_symmetry.space_group_name_H-M   'P 1'
#
loop_
_entity.id
_entity.type
_entity.pdbx_description
1 polymer ?
#
loop_
_entity_poly.entity_id
_entity_poly.type
_entity_poly.pdbx_seq_one_letter_code
_entity_poly.pdbx_strand_id
1 'polypeptide(L)'
;MELTEEMRYRLCYLTLRLALDQKLERDWGKKECAGVLEFLDLMSGSHLAQEQSSAPDAERRYVSQRPKLEDFLDAEFGEEVLALVNRAITELV
;
A
#
# COMPACT_ATOMS: atom_id res chain seq x y z
N MET A 1 -5.74 15.36 -18.48
CA MET A 1 -4.91 16.30 -17.70
C MET A 1 -3.48 15.80 -17.73
N GLU A 2 -2.48 16.67 -17.91
CA GLU A 2 -1.08 16.28 -17.78
C GLU A 2 -0.64 16.44 -16.32
N LEU A 3 -0.10 15.37 -15.72
CA LEU A 3 0.37 15.40 -14.33
C LEU A 3 1.72 16.10 -14.24
N THR A 4 1.92 16.91 -13.20
CA THR A 4 3.26 17.41 -12.86
C THR A 4 4.19 16.26 -12.46
N GLU A 5 5.50 16.51 -12.45
CA GLU A 5 6.46 15.49 -12.04
C GLU A 5 6.21 14.99 -10.61
N GLU A 6 5.96 15.89 -9.66
CA GLU A 6 5.62 15.52 -8.28
C GLU A 6 4.35 14.65 -8.21
N MET A 7 3.30 15.05 -8.95
CA MET A 7 2.06 14.29 -9.02
C MET A 7 2.26 12.89 -9.59
N ARG A 8 3.16 12.72 -10.58
CA ARG A 8 3.51 11.39 -11.12
C ARG A 8 4.19 10.51 -10.06
N TYR A 9 5.16 11.03 -9.32
CA TYR A 9 5.79 10.27 -8.23
C TYR A 9 4.80 9.89 -7.14
N ARG A 10 3.92 10.81 -6.76
CA ARG A 10 2.88 10.58 -5.76
C ARG A 10 1.89 9.50 -6.23
N LEU A 11 1.40 9.61 -7.46
CA LEU A 11 0.51 8.61 -8.06
C LEU A 11 1.18 7.22 -8.14
N CYS A 12 2.46 7.15 -8.52
CA CYS A 12 3.23 5.90 -8.53
C CYS A 12 3.32 5.28 -7.13
N TYR A 13 3.61 6.08 -6.11
CA TYR A 13 3.66 5.60 -4.73
C TYR A 13 2.31 5.06 -4.25
N LEU A 14 1.21 5.80 -4.48
CA LEU A 14 -0.13 5.38 -4.09
C LEU A 14 -0.58 4.12 -4.82
N THR A 15 -0.25 4.02 -6.12
CA THR A 15 -0.53 2.84 -6.94
C THR A 15 0.22 1.61 -6.41
N LEU A 16 1.51 1.76 -6.09
CA LEU A 16 2.28 0.68 -5.48
C LEU A 16 1.67 0.29 -4.12
N ARG A 17 1.29 1.26 -3.30
CA ARG A 17 0.71 0.99 -1.98
C ARG A 17 -0.59 0.19 -2.07
N LEU A 18 -1.48 0.53 -2.99
CA LEU A 18 -2.71 -0.21 -3.26
C LEU A 18 -2.43 -1.63 -3.80
N ALA A 19 -1.47 -1.79 -4.71
CA ALA A 19 -1.07 -3.10 -5.22
C ALA A 19 -0.55 -4.02 -4.10
N LEU A 20 0.25 -3.46 -3.19
CA LEU A 20 0.74 -4.19 -2.02
C LEU A 20 -0.40 -4.54 -1.05
N ASP A 21 -1.38 -3.64 -0.84
CA ASP A 21 -2.59 -3.96 -0.05
C ASP A 21 -3.37 -5.12 -0.68
N GLN A 22 -3.66 -5.09 -1.98
CA GLN A 22 -4.37 -6.18 -2.67
C GLN A 22 -3.60 -7.51 -2.60
N LYS A 23 -2.26 -7.46 -2.73
CA LYS A 23 -1.42 -8.65 -2.56
C LYS A 23 -1.52 -9.21 -1.14
N LEU A 24 -1.44 -8.34 -0.13
CA LEU A 24 -1.54 -8.74 1.28
C LEU A 24 -2.92 -9.31 1.60
N GLU A 25 -4.01 -8.71 1.12
CA GLU A 25 -5.37 -9.23 1.27
C GLU A 25 -5.51 -10.65 0.72
N ARG A 26 -4.94 -10.92 -0.46
CA ARG A 26 -5.04 -12.23 -1.12
C ARG A 26 -4.10 -13.29 -0.55
N ASP A 27 -2.88 -12.91 -0.23
CA ASP A 27 -1.80 -13.83 0.13
C ASP A 27 -1.53 -13.88 1.65
N TRP A 28 -2.39 -13.24 2.45
CA TRP A 28 -2.28 -13.25 3.91
C TRP A 28 -2.17 -14.68 4.45
N GLY A 29 -1.22 -14.89 5.37
CA GLY A 29 -0.99 -16.20 5.99
C GLY A 29 -0.17 -17.20 5.16
N LYS A 30 0.15 -16.91 3.89
CA LYS A 30 0.97 -17.81 3.04
C LYS A 30 2.48 -17.75 3.30
N LYS A 31 2.95 -17.02 4.32
CA LYS A 31 4.39 -16.70 4.61
C LYS A 31 5.14 -15.94 3.48
N GLU A 32 4.53 -15.74 2.32
CA GLU A 32 5.13 -15.15 1.10
C GLU A 32 5.14 -13.60 1.06
N CYS A 33 4.83 -12.91 2.17
CA CYS A 33 4.70 -11.45 2.19
C CYS A 33 5.63 -10.74 3.19
N ALA A 34 6.64 -11.42 3.74
CA ALA A 34 7.56 -10.83 4.73
C ALA A 34 8.23 -9.55 4.20
N GLY A 35 8.83 -9.60 3.00
CA GLY A 35 9.49 -8.43 2.40
C GLY A 35 8.52 -7.28 2.07
N VAL A 36 7.25 -7.57 1.79
CA VAL A 36 6.22 -6.53 1.60
C VAL A 36 5.96 -5.81 2.92
N LEU A 37 5.81 -6.55 4.02
CA LEU A 37 5.59 -5.95 5.34
C LEU A 37 6.79 -5.11 5.79
N GLU A 38 8.02 -5.59 5.57
CA GLU A 38 9.24 -4.82 5.87
C GLU A 38 9.32 -3.53 5.06
N PHE A 39 8.99 -3.59 3.76
CA PHE A 39 8.92 -2.39 2.93
C PHE A 39 7.86 -1.40 3.44
N LEU A 40 6.69 -1.88 3.84
CA LEU A 40 5.66 -1.02 4.41
C LEU A 40 6.08 -0.39 5.74
N ASP A 41 6.77 -1.16 6.59
CA ASP A 41 7.34 -0.67 7.84
C ASP A 41 8.36 0.48 7.59
N LEU A 42 9.19 0.35 6.56
CA LEU A 42 10.11 1.41 6.12
C LEU A 42 9.33 2.66 5.71
N MET A 43 8.30 2.51 4.90
CA MET A 43 7.53 3.64 4.38
C MET A 43 6.68 4.35 5.43
N SER A 44 6.18 3.65 6.46
CA SER A 44 5.50 4.28 7.60
C SER A 44 6.46 4.94 8.60
N GLY A 45 7.77 4.85 8.40
CA GLY A 45 8.78 5.30 9.36
C GLY A 45 8.81 4.45 10.64
N SER A 46 8.17 3.27 10.62
CA SER A 46 8.06 2.36 11.77
C SER A 46 9.26 1.42 11.90
N HIS A 47 10.31 1.55 11.08
CA HIS A 47 11.62 0.99 11.44
C HIS A 47 12.18 1.54 12.77
N LEU A 48 11.63 2.65 13.29
CA LEU A 48 11.90 3.12 14.66
C LEU A 48 10.99 2.48 15.73
N ALA A 49 9.91 1.77 15.35
CA ALA A 49 9.00 1.10 16.28
C ALA A 49 9.42 -0.34 16.61
N GLN A 50 10.47 -0.87 15.97
CA GLN A 50 11.09 -2.14 16.36
C GLN A 50 11.72 -2.12 17.76
N GLU A 51 11.85 -0.95 18.39
CA GLU A 51 12.24 -0.85 19.81
C GLU A 51 11.09 -1.18 20.80
N GLN A 52 9.83 -1.34 20.36
CA GLN A 52 8.68 -1.46 21.28
C GLN A 52 7.85 -2.74 21.24
N SER A 53 8.14 -3.73 20.38
CA SER A 53 7.43 -5.02 20.41
C SER A 53 8.34 -6.17 20.85
N SER A 54 8.67 -6.19 22.15
CA SER A 54 9.37 -7.27 22.85
C SER A 54 8.45 -8.50 23.09
N ALA A 55 7.81 -9.01 22.04
CA ALA A 55 7.06 -10.26 22.11
C ALA A 55 7.35 -11.08 20.84
N PRO A 56 8.17 -12.15 20.93
CA PRO A 56 8.57 -12.95 19.77
C PRO A 56 7.40 -13.68 19.06
N ASP A 57 6.22 -13.75 19.68
CA ASP A 57 5.04 -14.50 19.18
C ASP A 57 3.80 -13.62 18.92
N ALA A 58 3.92 -12.28 18.90
CA ALA A 58 2.79 -11.44 18.52
C ALA A 58 2.55 -11.57 17.01
N GLU A 59 1.56 -12.38 16.64
CA GLU A 59 1.14 -12.58 15.25
C GLU A 59 0.81 -11.21 14.63
N ARG A 60 1.71 -10.71 13.78
CA ARG A 60 1.53 -9.42 13.09
C ARG A 60 0.20 -9.48 12.36
N ARG A 61 -0.77 -8.65 12.73
CA ARG A 61 -2.07 -8.60 12.06
C ARG A 61 -2.03 -7.54 10.97
N TYR A 62 -2.13 -7.97 9.71
CA TYR A 62 -2.33 -7.03 8.61
C TYR A 62 -3.72 -6.37 8.71
N VAL A 63 -3.73 -5.06 8.49
CA VAL A 63 -4.94 -4.23 8.42
C VAL A 63 -4.87 -3.41 7.16
N SER A 64 -5.81 -3.67 6.25
CA SER A 64 -5.87 -3.00 4.95
C SER A 64 -6.00 -1.49 5.10
N GLN A 65 -5.20 -0.74 4.34
CA GLN A 65 -5.33 0.72 4.22
C GLN A 65 -6.03 1.13 2.92
N ARG A 66 -6.50 0.16 2.13
CA ARG A 66 -7.11 0.38 0.82
C ARG A 66 -8.20 1.47 0.81
N PRO A 67 -9.21 1.48 1.70
CA PRO A 67 -10.27 2.49 1.65
C PRO A 67 -9.72 3.93 1.74
N LYS A 68 -8.77 4.16 2.65
CA LYS A 68 -8.17 5.49 2.83
C LYS A 68 -7.33 5.92 1.62
N LEU A 69 -6.67 4.97 0.96
CA LEU A 69 -5.85 5.24 -0.22
C LEU A 69 -6.73 5.54 -1.44
N GLU A 70 -7.83 4.81 -1.61
CA GLU A 70 -8.83 5.06 -2.65
C GLU A 70 -9.48 6.43 -2.44
N ASP A 71 -9.89 6.77 -1.22
CA ASP A 71 -10.43 8.10 -0.87
C ASP A 71 -9.44 9.23 -1.21
N PHE A 72 -8.15 9.04 -0.89
CA PHE A 72 -7.12 10.03 -1.17
C PHE A 72 -6.86 10.19 -2.67
N LEU A 73 -6.83 9.08 -3.42
CA LEU A 73 -6.65 9.09 -4.87
C LEU A 73 -7.82 9.78 -5.58
N ASP A 74 -9.06 9.50 -5.17
CA ASP A 74 -10.23 10.18 -5.72
C ASP A 74 -10.18 11.69 -5.42
N ALA A 75 -9.90 12.05 -4.17
CA ALA A 75 -9.83 13.46 -3.78
C ALA A 75 -8.73 14.25 -4.51
N GLU A 76 -7.57 13.64 -4.78
CA GLU A 76 -6.41 14.32 -5.37
C GLU A 76 -6.37 14.23 -6.91
N PHE A 77 -6.76 13.10 -7.49
CA PHE A 77 -6.62 12.82 -8.92
C PHE A 77 -7.95 12.59 -9.65
N GLY A 78 -9.05 12.43 -8.91
CA GLY A 78 -10.39 12.19 -9.43
C GLY A 78 -10.69 10.73 -9.74
N GLU A 79 -12.00 10.44 -9.77
CA GLU A 79 -12.57 9.11 -9.99
C GLU A 79 -12.03 8.40 -11.24
N GLU A 80 -11.83 9.12 -12.35
CA GLU A 80 -11.31 8.52 -13.59
C GLU A 80 -9.90 7.94 -13.43
N VAL A 81 -9.03 8.64 -12.69
CA VAL A 81 -7.67 8.17 -12.41
C VAL A 81 -7.70 7.02 -11.43
N LEU A 82 -8.53 7.10 -10.37
CA LEU A 82 -8.72 5.99 -9.44
C LEU A 82 -9.19 4.72 -10.18
N ALA A 83 -10.16 4.84 -11.10
CA ALA A 83 -10.66 3.73 -11.90
C ALA A 83 -9.57 3.13 -12.80
N LEU A 84 -8.72 3.96 -13.41
CA LEU A 84 -7.58 3.52 -14.21
C LEU A 84 -6.55 2.77 -13.36
N VAL A 85 -6.19 3.32 -12.19
CA VAL A 85 -5.26 2.72 -11.23
C VAL A 85 -5.78 1.36 -10.75
N ASN A 86 -7.03 1.28 -10.33
CA ASN A 86 -7.65 0.03 -9.86
C ASN A 86 -7.66 -1.05 -10.94
N ARG A 87 -7.89 -0.68 -12.22
CA ARG A 87 -7.78 -1.62 -13.34
C ARG A 87 -6.35 -2.12 -13.52
N ALA A 88 -5.37 -1.22 -13.57
CA ALA A 88 -3.97 -1.58 -13.71
C ALA A 88 -3.49 -2.50 -12.56
N ILE A 89 -3.91 -2.23 -11.32
CA ILE A 89 -3.57 -3.07 -10.17
C ILE A 89 -4.19 -4.46 -10.29
N THR A 90 -5.45 -4.55 -10.73
CA THR A 90 -6.14 -5.83 -10.95
C THR A 90 -5.43 -6.69 -12.01
N GLU A 91 -4.82 -6.07 -13.01
CA GLU A 91 -4.02 -6.78 -14.03
C GLU A 91 -2.64 -7.23 -13.51
N LEU A 92 -2.07 -6.51 -12.55
CA LEU A 92 -0.74 -6.77 -11.99
C LEU A 92 -0.71 -7.80 -10.87
N VAL A 93 -1.74 -7.78 -10.00
CA VAL A 93 -1.80 -8.55 -8.76
C VAL A 93 -2.84 -9.63 -8.90
#